data_AF-A0A538SKK9-F1
#
_entry.id   AF-A0A538SKK9-F1
#
_cell.length_a   1.000
_cell.length_b   1.000
_cell.length_c   1.000
_cell.angle_alpha   90.00
_cell.angle_beta   90.00
_cell.angle_gamma   90.00
#
_symmetry.space_group_name_H-M   'P 1'
#
loop_
_entity.id
_entity.type
_entity.pdbx_description
1 polymer ?
#
loop_
_entity_poly.entity_id
_entity_poly.type
_entity_poly.pdbx_seq_one_letter_code
_entity_poly.pdbx_strand_id
1 'polypeptide(L)'
;MARPYSLVHLTDQALLHGFAALLAQECTRTAEILAHIAEVDSRRLYLPAGYPSMFAFCVQEQHLSEDAAYKRIQAARAARKFPAIFDAVAEGRLHLSAACMLAPYLTPENADGLLKAATYKTKAEIEALLAARFPRSETLALAQAIPPERPPGDEQLAPGQVAERVEAQADPPAAPQVEQLAPRPKVAPVAPERFLLQLTIGRSTHDKLRYAQALLSHQAPSGDVAEVLDRALDALIAKLEKTKFAATDKPRASRRRSSVSNRHIPAAVKRAVWERDGGQCTFVGPAGHRCAARKFLEFDHGEEVARGGEATVENIRLRCRGHNQFEAECTFGVDFMRHKRHEAQRARAEARAKALRKVGEARERAAAAARQPDEGGTGDGSPVCSIPVIEWSGPR
;
A
#
# COMPACT_ATOMS: atom_id res chain seq x y z
N MET A 1 -47.59 26.77 1.60
CA MET A 1 -46.94 25.57 1.02
C MET A 1 -46.64 24.60 2.16
N ALA A 2 -47.03 23.33 2.04
CA ALA A 2 -46.63 22.32 3.02
C ALA A 2 -45.11 22.11 2.96
N ARG A 3 -44.41 22.13 4.10
CA ARG A 3 -42.99 21.80 4.16
C ARG A 3 -42.87 20.27 4.03
N PRO A 4 -42.25 19.72 2.97
CA PRO A 4 -42.27 18.27 2.71
C PRO A 4 -41.58 17.42 3.80
N TYR A 5 -40.74 18.05 4.63
CA TYR A 5 -40.04 17.41 5.76
C TYR A 5 -40.66 17.71 7.13
N SER A 6 -41.88 18.27 7.19
CA SER A 6 -42.56 18.66 8.44
C SER A 6 -43.58 17.60 8.88
N LEU A 7 -43.15 16.71 9.77
CA LEU A 7 -43.92 15.53 10.21
C LEU A 7 -44.88 15.78 11.39
N VAL A 8 -45.07 17.04 11.81
CA VAL A 8 -45.89 17.46 12.97
C VAL A 8 -47.39 17.10 12.91
N HIS A 9 -47.85 16.54 11.79
CA HIS A 9 -49.23 16.12 11.55
C HIS A 9 -49.42 14.60 11.70
N LEU A 10 -48.35 13.85 11.95
CA LEU A 10 -48.39 12.41 12.18
C LEU A 10 -48.53 12.11 13.68
N THR A 11 -49.20 11.00 14.01
CA THR A 11 -49.19 10.44 15.37
C THR A 11 -47.88 9.71 15.64
N ASP A 12 -47.49 9.58 16.90
CA ASP A 12 -46.24 8.89 17.30
C ASP A 12 -46.13 7.47 16.71
N GLN A 13 -47.23 6.70 16.72
CA GLN A 13 -47.26 5.36 16.12
C GLN A 13 -47.07 5.38 14.60
N ALA A 14 -47.71 6.31 13.89
CA ALA A 14 -47.55 6.45 12.44
C ALA A 14 -46.13 6.90 12.08
N LEU A 15 -45.54 7.79 12.89
CA LEU A 15 -44.17 8.27 12.74
C LEU A 15 -43.15 7.13 12.96
N LEU A 16 -43.30 6.33 14.02
CA LEU A 16 -42.41 5.19 14.30
C LEU A 16 -42.52 4.09 13.22
N HIS A 17 -43.73 3.77 12.77
CA HIS A 17 -43.92 2.79 11.69
C HIS A 17 -43.35 3.29 10.36
N GLY A 18 -43.60 4.55 10.00
CA GLY A 18 -43.05 5.19 8.80
C GLY A 18 -41.52 5.26 8.83
N PHE A 19 -40.92 5.58 9.99
CA PHE A 19 -39.47 5.59 10.17
C PHE A 19 -38.86 4.19 9.98
N ALA A 20 -39.45 3.15 10.56
CA ALA A 20 -38.99 1.78 10.37
C ALA A 20 -39.09 1.32 8.90
N ALA A 21 -40.18 1.68 8.21
CA ALA A 21 -40.36 1.38 6.79
C ALA A 21 -39.33 2.09 5.90
N LEU A 22 -39.00 3.35 6.19
CA LEU A 22 -37.95 4.10 5.47
C LEU A 22 -36.56 3.49 5.67
N LEU A 23 -36.21 3.04 6.88
CA LEU A 23 -34.95 2.35 7.14
C LEU A 23 -34.86 1.00 6.41
N ALA A 24 -35.94 0.23 6.33
CA ALA A 24 -35.99 -1.02 5.55
C ALA A 24 -35.78 -0.76 4.03
N GLN A 25 -36.36 0.33 3.52
CA GLN A 25 -36.12 0.78 2.14
C GLN A 25 -34.67 1.24 1.92
N GLU A 26 -34.06 1.96 2.86
CA GLU A 26 -32.64 2.35 2.80
C GLU A 26 -31.71 1.13 2.80
N CYS A 27 -32.01 0.11 3.62
CA CYS A 27 -31.27 -1.14 3.67
C CYS A 27 -31.33 -1.89 2.33
N THR A 28 -32.54 -2.07 1.80
CA THR A 28 -32.79 -2.65 0.46
C THR A 28 -32.03 -1.89 -0.63
N ARG A 29 -32.16 -0.55 -0.66
CA ARG A 29 -31.48 0.33 -1.63
C ARG A 29 -29.96 0.27 -1.51
N THR A 30 -29.45 0.10 -0.29
CA THR A 30 -28.01 -0.07 -0.04
C THR A 30 -27.52 -1.40 -0.62
N ALA A 31 -28.26 -2.50 -0.46
CA ALA A 31 -27.92 -3.78 -1.08
C ALA A 31 -27.92 -3.70 -2.61
N GLU A 32 -28.92 -3.04 -3.22
CA GLU A 32 -28.95 -2.78 -4.67
C GLU A 32 -27.70 -2.00 -5.14
N ILE A 33 -27.33 -0.94 -4.43
CA ILE A 33 -26.13 -0.13 -4.73
C ILE A 33 -24.86 -0.98 -4.62
N LEU A 34 -24.75 -1.83 -3.59
CA LEU A 34 -23.62 -2.75 -3.45
C LEU A 34 -23.56 -3.74 -4.62
N ALA A 35 -24.68 -4.29 -5.08
CA ALA A 35 -24.72 -5.22 -6.22
C ALA A 35 -24.25 -4.54 -7.52
N HIS A 36 -24.71 -3.32 -7.78
CA HIS A 36 -24.27 -2.53 -8.93
C HIS A 36 -22.78 -2.19 -8.85
N ILE A 37 -22.28 -1.75 -7.68
CA ILE A 37 -20.84 -1.49 -7.47
C ILE A 37 -20.03 -2.77 -7.70
N ALA A 38 -20.50 -3.93 -7.24
CA ALA A 38 -19.81 -5.20 -7.42
C ALA A 38 -19.67 -5.60 -8.89
N GLU A 39 -20.72 -5.38 -9.70
CA GLU A 39 -20.71 -5.76 -11.11
C GLU A 39 -19.95 -4.74 -11.97
N VAL A 40 -20.06 -3.44 -11.68
CA VAL A 40 -19.25 -2.38 -12.31
C VAL A 40 -17.75 -2.59 -12.02
N ASP A 41 -17.39 -2.97 -10.79
CA ASP A 41 -16.01 -3.28 -10.40
C ASP A 41 -15.49 -4.58 -11.06
N SER A 42 -16.34 -5.62 -11.11
CA SER A 42 -16.04 -6.90 -11.75
C SER A 42 -15.77 -6.77 -13.25
N ARG A 43 -16.66 -6.06 -13.97
CA ARG A 43 -16.51 -5.76 -15.40
C ARG A 43 -15.52 -4.62 -15.67
N ARG A 44 -15.03 -3.95 -14.61
CA ARG A 44 -14.14 -2.78 -14.65
C ARG A 44 -14.62 -1.65 -15.56
N LEU A 45 -15.93 -1.37 -15.61
CA LEU A 45 -16.52 -0.39 -16.54
C LEU A 45 -15.99 1.04 -16.32
N TYR A 46 -15.42 1.31 -15.15
CA TYR A 46 -14.68 2.53 -14.86
C TYR A 46 -13.47 2.77 -15.78
N LEU A 47 -12.81 1.70 -16.28
CA LEU A 47 -11.64 1.82 -17.17
C LEU A 47 -11.99 2.45 -18.53
N PRO A 48 -12.92 1.90 -19.34
CA PRO A 48 -13.36 2.55 -20.58
C PRO A 48 -14.02 3.91 -20.31
N ALA A 49 -14.67 4.12 -19.16
CA ALA A 49 -15.18 5.44 -18.77
C ALA A 49 -14.09 6.49 -18.48
N GLY A 50 -12.80 6.11 -18.49
CA GLY A 50 -11.66 7.03 -18.32
C GLY A 50 -11.10 7.09 -16.89
N TYR A 51 -11.66 6.35 -15.94
CA TYR A 51 -11.26 6.38 -14.54
C TYR A 51 -10.21 5.30 -14.22
N PRO A 52 -9.17 5.61 -13.42
CA PRO A 52 -8.06 4.68 -13.17
C PRO A 52 -8.41 3.53 -12.21
N SER A 53 -9.52 3.64 -11.49
CA SER A 53 -9.99 2.66 -10.50
C SER A 53 -11.47 2.88 -10.16
N MET A 54 -12.14 1.86 -9.62
CA MET A 54 -13.50 1.99 -9.09
C MET A 54 -13.61 3.06 -8.00
N PHE A 55 -12.57 3.25 -7.18
CA PHE A 55 -12.54 4.29 -6.17
C PHE A 55 -12.58 5.69 -6.79
N ALA A 56 -11.75 5.94 -7.82
CA ALA A 56 -11.76 7.21 -8.53
C ALA A 56 -13.11 7.48 -9.20
N PHE A 57 -13.72 6.46 -9.82
CA PHE A 57 -15.08 6.55 -10.40
C PHE A 57 -16.13 6.91 -9.35
N CYS A 58 -16.14 6.21 -8.19
CA CYS A 58 -17.06 6.51 -7.09
C CYS A 58 -16.93 7.94 -6.55
N VAL A 59 -15.70 8.46 -6.42
CA VAL A 59 -15.47 9.80 -5.85
C VAL A 59 -15.71 10.91 -6.88
N GLN A 60 -15.28 10.72 -8.13
CA GLN A 60 -15.26 11.77 -9.14
C GLN A 60 -16.56 11.83 -9.96
N GLU A 61 -17.10 10.69 -10.39
CA GLU A 61 -18.35 10.62 -11.17
C GLU A 61 -19.59 10.53 -10.26
N GLN A 62 -19.52 9.70 -9.21
CA GLN A 62 -20.67 9.44 -8.33
C GLN A 62 -20.70 10.31 -7.06
N HIS A 63 -19.75 11.25 -6.95
CA HIS A 63 -19.61 12.23 -5.86
C HIS A 63 -19.68 11.64 -4.44
N LEU A 64 -19.27 10.38 -4.26
CA LEU A 64 -19.16 9.77 -2.93
C LEU A 64 -17.91 10.30 -2.22
N SER A 65 -18.00 10.52 -0.91
CA SER A 65 -16.80 10.74 -0.10
C SER A 65 -15.90 9.51 -0.11
N GLU A 66 -14.61 9.69 0.16
CA GLU A 66 -13.59 8.65 0.14
C GLU A 66 -13.95 7.48 1.07
N ASP A 67 -14.45 7.77 2.28
CA ASP A 67 -14.94 6.76 3.23
C ASP A 67 -16.20 6.04 2.73
N ALA A 68 -17.11 6.76 2.07
CA ALA A 68 -18.34 6.18 1.52
C ALA A 68 -18.04 5.26 0.33
N ALA A 69 -17.10 5.65 -0.53
CA ALA A 69 -16.59 4.86 -1.64
C ALA A 69 -15.83 3.63 -1.14
N TYR A 70 -14.89 3.78 -0.21
CA TYR A 70 -14.09 2.69 0.32
C TYR A 70 -14.95 1.59 0.95
N LYS A 71 -15.86 1.96 1.87
CA LYS A 71 -16.76 0.99 2.54
C LYS A 71 -17.66 0.27 1.55
N ARG A 72 -18.28 0.99 0.60
CA ARG A 72 -19.16 0.38 -0.42
C ARG A 72 -18.40 -0.55 -1.35
N ILE A 73 -17.22 -0.17 -1.83
CA ILE A 73 -16.38 -1.03 -2.68
C ILE A 73 -15.91 -2.27 -1.92
N GLN A 74 -15.51 -2.13 -0.65
CA GLN A 74 -15.11 -3.27 0.19
C GLN A 74 -16.28 -4.24 0.42
N ALA A 75 -17.44 -3.74 0.84
CA ALA A 75 -18.63 -4.54 1.09
C ALA A 75 -19.16 -5.20 -0.20
N ALA A 76 -19.20 -4.48 -1.33
CA ALA A 76 -19.61 -5.03 -2.62
C ALA A 76 -18.70 -6.17 -3.09
N ARG A 77 -17.37 -6.00 -2.95
CA ARG A 77 -16.39 -7.06 -3.26
C ARG A 77 -16.52 -8.28 -2.35
N ALA A 78 -16.87 -8.08 -1.08
CA ALA A 78 -17.17 -9.17 -0.15
C ALA A 78 -18.46 -9.88 -0.54
N ALA A 79 -19.54 -9.14 -0.78
CA ALA A 79 -20.85 -9.66 -1.16
C ALA A 79 -20.82 -10.41 -2.50
N ARG A 80 -20.02 -9.97 -3.48
CA ARG A 80 -19.82 -10.72 -4.73
C ARG A 80 -19.12 -12.07 -4.52
N LYS A 81 -18.35 -12.25 -3.44
CA LYS A 81 -17.77 -13.55 -3.05
C LYS A 81 -18.72 -14.38 -2.18
N PHE A 82 -19.52 -13.70 -1.35
CA PHE A 82 -20.44 -14.29 -0.39
C PHE A 82 -21.82 -13.65 -0.54
N PRO A 83 -22.65 -14.11 -1.50
CA PRO A 83 -23.90 -13.44 -1.89
C PRO A 83 -24.89 -13.19 -0.76
N ALA A 84 -24.90 -14.05 0.27
CA ALA A 84 -25.73 -13.89 1.47
C ALA A 84 -25.53 -12.55 2.22
N ILE A 85 -24.45 -11.80 1.95
CA ILE A 85 -24.27 -10.43 2.43
C ILE A 85 -25.30 -9.47 1.81
N PHE A 86 -25.68 -9.64 0.53
CA PHE A 86 -26.68 -8.77 -0.10
C PHE A 86 -28.02 -8.89 0.62
N ASP A 87 -28.50 -10.11 0.84
CA ASP A 87 -29.76 -10.37 1.54
C ASP A 87 -29.69 -9.90 3.00
N ALA A 88 -28.57 -10.17 3.69
CA ALA A 88 -28.35 -9.71 5.07
C ALA A 88 -28.33 -8.17 5.19
N VAL A 89 -27.83 -7.45 4.19
CA VAL A 89 -27.89 -5.98 4.14
C VAL A 89 -29.29 -5.51 3.78
N ALA A 90 -29.97 -6.14 2.81
CA ALA A 90 -31.32 -5.75 2.37
C ALA A 90 -32.36 -5.88 3.50
N GLU A 91 -32.31 -6.99 4.23
CA GLU A 91 -33.18 -7.27 5.39
C GLU A 91 -32.80 -6.48 6.66
N GLY A 92 -31.76 -5.63 6.62
CA GLY A 92 -31.28 -4.90 7.79
C GLY A 92 -30.63 -5.77 8.88
N ARG A 93 -30.42 -7.06 8.62
CA ARG A 93 -29.71 -8.00 9.53
C ARG A 93 -28.24 -7.62 9.73
N LEU A 94 -27.62 -6.97 8.75
CA LEU A 94 -26.19 -6.66 8.71
C LEU A 94 -25.94 -5.23 8.21
N HIS A 95 -25.35 -4.37 9.04
CA HIS A 95 -25.03 -3.00 8.64
C HIS A 95 -23.75 -2.92 7.77
N LEU A 96 -23.61 -1.90 6.91
CA LEU A 96 -22.49 -1.78 5.94
C LEU A 96 -21.09 -1.95 6.56
N SER A 97 -20.85 -1.36 7.74
CA SER A 97 -19.55 -1.51 8.44
C SER A 97 -19.26 -2.96 8.87
N ALA A 98 -20.29 -3.76 9.17
CA ALA A 98 -20.14 -5.16 9.55
C ALA A 98 -19.68 -5.99 8.36
N ALA A 99 -20.30 -5.81 7.19
CA ALA A 99 -19.85 -6.45 5.95
C ALA A 99 -18.37 -6.16 5.67
N CYS A 100 -17.90 -4.92 5.91
CA CYS A 100 -16.48 -4.56 5.79
C CYS A 100 -15.58 -5.24 6.84
N MET A 101 -16.03 -5.38 8.08
CA MET A 101 -15.28 -5.98 9.20
C MET A 101 -15.21 -7.49 9.12
N LEU A 102 -16.26 -8.16 8.65
CA LEU A 102 -16.31 -9.61 8.45
C LEU A 102 -15.54 -10.06 7.21
N ALA A 103 -15.50 -9.24 6.15
CA ALA A 103 -14.88 -9.56 4.86
C ALA A 103 -13.48 -10.23 4.90
N PRO A 104 -12.54 -9.86 5.81
CA PRO A 104 -11.23 -10.51 5.91
C PRO A 104 -11.26 -11.93 6.51
N TYR A 105 -12.33 -12.28 7.24
CA TYR A 105 -12.47 -13.53 7.99
C TYR A 105 -13.43 -14.53 7.31
N LEU A 106 -14.18 -14.08 6.30
CA LEU A 106 -15.11 -14.94 5.56
C LEU A 106 -14.35 -15.90 4.63
N THR A 107 -14.66 -17.19 4.79
CA THR A 107 -14.27 -18.28 3.89
C THR A 107 -15.52 -19.02 3.43
N PRO A 108 -15.50 -19.77 2.31
CA PRO A 108 -16.67 -20.51 1.83
C PRO A 108 -17.30 -21.43 2.89
N GLU A 109 -16.48 -21.96 3.79
CA GLU A 109 -16.87 -22.92 4.83
C GLU A 109 -17.47 -22.25 6.08
N ASN A 110 -17.12 -20.99 6.36
CA ASN A 110 -17.54 -20.29 7.58
C ASN A 110 -18.57 -19.17 7.35
N ALA A 111 -18.83 -18.79 6.10
CA ALA A 111 -19.55 -17.56 5.76
C ALA A 111 -20.94 -17.47 6.39
N ASP A 112 -21.80 -18.47 6.16
CA ASP A 112 -23.18 -18.47 6.67
C ASP A 112 -23.23 -18.45 8.20
N GLY A 113 -22.36 -19.23 8.85
CA GLY A 113 -22.25 -19.27 10.31
C GLY A 113 -21.78 -17.94 10.91
N LEU A 114 -20.84 -17.26 10.27
CA LEU A 114 -20.31 -15.97 10.73
C LEU A 114 -21.31 -14.83 10.49
N LEU A 115 -21.98 -14.80 9.33
CA LEU A 115 -23.02 -13.83 8.99
C LEU A 115 -24.25 -13.97 9.90
N LYS A 116 -24.69 -15.23 10.17
CA LYS A 116 -25.77 -15.50 11.12
C LYS A 116 -25.40 -15.05 12.54
N ALA A 117 -24.16 -15.30 12.98
CA ALA A 117 -23.70 -14.88 14.31
C ALA A 117 -23.55 -13.35 14.46
N ALA A 118 -23.34 -12.62 13.36
CA ALA A 118 -23.27 -11.15 13.32
C ALA A 118 -24.62 -10.45 13.14
N THR A 119 -25.72 -11.20 12.99
CA THR A 119 -27.06 -10.63 12.73
C THR A 119 -27.54 -9.75 13.90
N TYR A 120 -28.00 -8.54 13.57
CA TYR A 120 -28.44 -7.47 14.50
C TYR A 120 -27.40 -7.02 15.54
N LYS A 121 -26.13 -7.38 15.37
CA LYS A 121 -25.07 -6.96 16.29
C LYS A 121 -24.58 -5.54 16.00
N THR A 122 -24.29 -4.82 17.06
CA THR A 122 -23.56 -3.55 16.98
C THR A 122 -22.10 -3.77 16.55
N LYS A 123 -21.44 -2.71 16.07
CA LYS A 123 -20.01 -2.73 15.73
C LYS A 123 -19.13 -3.32 16.85
N ALA A 124 -19.35 -2.91 18.10
CA ALA A 124 -18.55 -3.36 19.25
C ALA A 124 -18.75 -4.86 19.56
N GLU A 125 -19.97 -5.36 19.46
CA GLU A 125 -20.25 -6.79 19.62
C GLU A 125 -19.65 -7.63 18.48
N ILE A 126 -19.56 -7.07 17.26
CA ILE A 126 -18.88 -7.74 16.14
C ILE A 126 -17.37 -7.75 16.36
N GLU A 127 -16.78 -6.69 16.93
CA GLU A 127 -15.37 -6.68 17.34
C GLU A 127 -15.11 -7.75 18.41
N ALA A 128 -15.97 -7.86 19.42
CA ALA A 128 -15.88 -8.91 20.44
C ALA A 128 -16.07 -10.33 19.86
N LEU A 129 -17.05 -10.53 18.97
CA LEU A 129 -17.30 -11.79 18.28
C LEU A 129 -16.11 -12.24 17.43
N LEU A 130 -15.51 -11.30 16.68
CA LEU A 130 -14.31 -11.55 15.88
C LEU A 130 -13.10 -11.86 16.78
N ALA A 131 -12.92 -11.12 17.88
CA ALA A 131 -11.84 -11.39 18.83
C ALA A 131 -11.98 -12.77 19.52
N ALA A 132 -13.21 -13.21 19.80
CA ALA A 132 -13.48 -14.50 20.41
C ALA A 132 -13.32 -15.68 19.43
N ARG A 133 -13.73 -15.52 18.16
CA ARG A 133 -13.63 -16.59 17.13
C ARG A 133 -12.29 -16.62 16.39
N PHE A 134 -11.62 -15.47 16.30
CA PHE A 134 -10.29 -15.32 15.73
C PHE A 134 -9.39 -14.59 16.74
N PRO A 135 -9.06 -15.23 17.89
CA PRO A 135 -8.10 -14.68 18.83
C PRO A 135 -6.80 -14.31 18.10
N ARG A 136 -6.23 -13.14 18.42
CA ARG A 136 -4.92 -12.72 17.89
C ARG A 136 -3.80 -13.48 18.59
N SER A 137 -3.75 -14.79 18.38
CA SER A 137 -2.77 -15.71 18.95
C SER A 137 -1.51 -15.83 18.09
N GLU A 138 -0.96 -14.69 17.66
CA GLU A 138 0.45 -14.53 17.31
C GLU A 138 0.94 -13.24 17.97
N THR A 139 1.89 -13.36 18.89
CA THR A 139 2.34 -12.26 19.75
C THR A 139 3.16 -11.22 19.01
N LEU A 140 2.61 -10.01 18.88
CA LEU A 140 3.43 -8.79 18.86
C LEU A 140 3.96 -8.53 20.27
N ALA A 141 5.14 -9.09 20.58
CA ALA A 141 5.88 -8.68 21.77
C ALA A 141 6.52 -7.30 21.52
N LEU A 142 6.02 -6.28 22.21
CA LEU A 142 6.65 -4.97 22.27
C LEU A 142 7.74 -4.98 23.35
N ALA A 143 8.91 -4.42 23.02
CA ALA A 143 10.03 -4.10 23.91
C ALA A 143 10.78 -5.25 24.62
N GLN A 144 11.86 -5.71 23.98
CA GLN A 144 13.15 -5.84 24.67
C GLN A 144 14.14 -4.81 24.10
N ALA A 145 15.08 -4.34 24.94
CA ALA A 145 15.98 -3.24 24.59
C ALA A 145 16.98 -3.62 23.47
N ILE A 146 17.26 -2.66 22.59
CA ILE A 146 18.13 -2.83 21.40
C ILE A 146 19.60 -2.56 21.76
N PRO A 147 20.53 -3.52 21.59
CA PRO A 147 21.96 -3.25 21.41
C PRO A 147 22.23 -2.69 19.99
N PRO A 148 23.24 -1.83 19.79
CA PRO A 148 23.29 -0.94 18.64
C PRO A 148 23.71 -1.55 17.28
N GLU A 149 22.98 -1.12 16.24
CA GLU A 149 23.33 -0.88 14.83
C GLU A 149 24.20 -1.85 13.98
N ARG A 150 23.65 -2.25 12.81
CA ARG A 150 24.32 -2.16 11.49
C ARG A 150 23.29 -2.18 10.32
N PRO A 151 23.67 -1.98 9.04
CA PRO A 151 23.02 -1.02 8.12
C PRO A 151 21.82 -1.58 7.30
N PRO A 152 21.04 -0.71 6.61
CA PRO A 152 19.77 -1.10 5.99
C PRO A 152 19.93 -1.78 4.62
N GLY A 153 19.11 -2.82 4.39
CA GLY A 153 18.93 -3.46 3.09
C GLY A 153 17.45 -3.71 2.78
N ASP A 154 16.95 -3.06 1.73
CA ASP A 154 15.69 -3.21 0.99
C ASP A 154 14.46 -3.88 1.66
N GLU A 155 13.44 -3.06 1.89
CA GLU A 155 12.08 -3.50 2.25
C GLU A 155 11.40 -4.25 1.09
N GLN A 156 10.99 -5.50 1.30
CA GLN A 156 10.06 -6.19 0.41
C GLN A 156 9.00 -7.01 1.16
N LEU A 157 7.90 -6.32 1.51
CA LEU A 157 6.74 -6.90 2.22
C LEU A 157 5.81 -7.70 1.29
N ALA A 158 5.56 -8.96 1.67
CA ALA A 158 4.38 -9.76 1.34
C ALA A 158 4.31 -10.99 2.30
N PRO A 159 3.15 -11.65 2.50
CA PRO A 159 2.92 -12.45 3.73
C PRO A 159 3.07 -13.98 3.59
N GLY A 160 3.12 -14.66 4.75
CA GLY A 160 2.46 -15.95 5.06
C GLY A 160 3.17 -17.28 4.72
N GLN A 161 3.47 -18.11 5.74
CA GLN A 161 2.72 -19.34 6.11
C GLN A 161 3.42 -20.15 7.24
N VAL A 162 2.65 -21.05 7.88
CA VAL A 162 2.90 -21.75 9.17
C VAL A 162 3.42 -23.19 9.05
N ALA A 163 4.09 -23.71 10.09
CA ALA A 163 4.21 -25.15 10.41
C ALA A 163 4.52 -25.42 11.91
N GLU A 164 4.10 -26.60 12.40
CA GLU A 164 3.81 -27.10 13.77
C GLU A 164 4.86 -27.13 14.93
N ARG A 165 4.32 -26.84 16.14
CA ARG A 165 4.32 -27.58 17.46
C ARG A 165 5.58 -28.28 18.04
N VAL A 166 5.82 -28.06 19.36
CA VAL A 166 5.71 -29.01 20.52
C VAL A 166 5.32 -28.22 21.80
N GLU A 167 4.84 -28.90 22.86
CA GLU A 167 4.17 -28.46 24.12
C GLU A 167 5.13 -27.89 25.22
N ALA A 168 4.77 -27.41 26.45
CA ALA A 168 3.58 -27.57 27.33
C ALA A 168 3.43 -26.48 28.45
N GLN A 169 2.27 -26.46 29.16
CA GLN A 169 1.96 -25.89 30.52
C GLN A 169 2.03 -24.34 30.73
N ALA A 170 0.93 -23.56 30.94
CA ALA A 170 0.00 -23.42 32.10
C ALA A 170 0.47 -22.44 33.23
N ASP A 171 -0.30 -21.50 33.83
CA ASP A 171 -1.73 -21.12 33.63
C ASP A 171 -2.14 -19.59 33.72
N PRO A 172 -2.71 -18.99 34.81
CA PRO A 172 -4.02 -18.32 34.65
C PRO A 172 -4.03 -16.76 34.65
N PRO A 173 -5.17 -16.09 34.32
CA PRO A 173 -5.16 -14.82 33.61
C PRO A 173 -5.42 -13.53 34.42
N ALA A 174 -5.08 -12.39 33.82
CA ALA A 174 -5.49 -11.05 34.24
C ALA A 174 -6.28 -10.31 33.12
N ALA A 175 -7.20 -9.42 33.52
CA ALA A 175 -8.19 -8.78 32.66
C ALA A 175 -7.63 -7.70 31.71
N PRO A 176 -8.34 -7.32 30.62
CA PRO A 176 -7.74 -6.60 29.51
C PRO A 176 -7.62 -5.09 29.76
N GLN A 177 -6.43 -4.53 29.47
CA GLN A 177 -6.26 -3.09 29.30
C GLN A 177 -6.52 -2.68 27.84
N VAL A 178 -7.25 -1.57 27.67
CA VAL A 178 -7.64 -1.05 26.36
C VAL A 178 -6.43 -0.43 25.67
N GLU A 179 -5.85 -1.15 24.71
CA GLU A 179 -4.70 -0.66 23.95
C GLU A 179 -5.13 0.48 23.01
N GLN A 180 -4.71 1.70 23.35
CA GLN A 180 -5.04 2.90 22.60
C GLN A 180 -4.44 2.83 21.20
N LEU A 181 -5.27 3.02 20.15
CA LEU A 181 -4.78 3.09 18.78
C LEU A 181 -3.76 4.22 18.65
N ALA A 182 -2.54 3.87 18.25
CA ALA A 182 -1.51 4.84 17.92
C ALA A 182 -2.06 5.92 16.95
N PRO A 183 -1.83 7.22 17.22
CA PRO A 183 -2.40 8.30 16.42
C PRO A 183 -1.89 8.21 14.98
N ARG A 184 -2.81 7.91 14.06
CA ARG A 184 -2.51 7.93 12.63
C ARG A 184 -2.09 9.35 12.22
N PRO A 185 -1.09 9.51 11.34
CA PRO A 185 -0.70 10.84 10.87
C PRO A 185 -1.89 11.51 10.19
N LYS A 186 -2.17 12.75 10.58
CA LYS A 186 -3.24 13.58 10.01
C LYS A 186 -2.61 14.77 9.31
N VAL A 187 -2.97 14.95 8.04
CA VAL A 187 -2.80 16.22 7.32
C VAL A 187 -4.19 16.82 7.20
N ALA A 188 -4.44 17.92 7.91
CA ALA A 188 -5.71 18.62 7.86
C ALA A 188 -5.50 20.06 7.37
N PRO A 189 -6.33 20.58 6.45
CA PRO A 189 -6.35 22.00 6.16
C PRO A 189 -6.84 22.74 7.41
N VAL A 190 -6.09 23.75 7.84
CA VAL A 190 -6.44 24.60 9.00
C VAL A 190 -6.86 26.00 8.55
N ALA A 191 -6.30 26.48 7.44
CA ALA A 191 -6.71 27.67 6.73
C ALA A 191 -6.38 27.49 5.24
N PRO A 192 -6.82 28.39 4.33
CA PRO A 192 -6.26 28.46 2.99
C PRO A 192 -4.73 28.48 3.04
N GLU A 193 -4.08 27.68 2.19
CA GLU A 193 -2.61 27.57 2.08
C GLU A 193 -1.87 27.09 3.35
N ARG A 194 -2.58 26.67 4.42
CA ARG A 194 -1.96 26.18 5.66
C ARG A 194 -2.51 24.83 6.12
N PHE A 195 -1.63 23.85 6.23
CA PHE A 195 -1.93 22.48 6.63
C PHE A 195 -1.23 22.13 7.94
N LEU A 196 -1.95 21.52 8.87
CA LEU A 196 -1.35 20.94 10.07
C LEU A 196 -0.91 19.51 9.77
N LEU A 197 0.38 19.24 9.95
CA LEU A 197 0.99 17.92 9.85
C LEU A 197 1.29 17.40 11.25
N GLN A 198 0.46 16.49 11.78
CA GLN A 198 0.73 15.79 13.03
C GLN A 198 1.16 14.36 12.75
N LEU A 199 2.36 13.97 13.19
CA LEU A 199 2.94 12.65 12.98
C LEU A 199 3.80 12.21 14.18
N THR A 200 3.82 10.91 14.44
CA THR A 200 4.72 10.28 15.41
C THR A 200 5.84 9.57 14.64
N ILE A 201 7.09 9.85 14.98
CA ILE A 201 8.27 9.27 14.31
C ILE A 201 9.09 8.41 15.28
N GLY A 202 9.59 7.29 14.76
CA GLY A 202 10.55 6.45 15.47
C GLY A 202 11.93 7.11 15.57
N ARG A 203 12.73 6.64 16.54
CA ARG A 203 14.06 7.17 16.88
C ARG A 203 14.97 7.41 15.67
N SER A 204 15.10 6.45 14.75
CA SER A 204 15.94 6.63 13.55
C SER A 204 15.55 7.85 12.69
N THR A 205 14.26 8.19 12.62
CA THR A 205 13.80 9.35 11.85
C THR A 205 13.99 10.65 12.64
N HIS A 206 13.82 10.63 13.96
CA HIS A 206 14.18 11.76 14.82
C HIS A 206 15.68 12.08 14.70
N ASP A 207 16.54 11.08 14.78
CA ASP A 207 17.98 11.26 14.77
C ASP A 207 18.46 11.76 13.40
N LYS A 208 17.85 11.29 12.29
CA LYS A 208 18.03 11.86 10.94
C LYS A 208 17.58 13.33 10.86
N LEU A 209 16.45 13.69 11.46
CA LEU A 209 15.95 15.07 11.49
C LEU A 209 16.90 15.99 12.26
N ARG A 210 17.41 15.56 13.42
CA ARG A 210 18.40 16.31 14.20
C ARG A 210 19.72 16.46 13.46
N TYR A 211 20.19 15.42 12.79
CA TYR A 211 21.38 15.49 11.95
C TYR A 211 21.21 16.44 10.76
N ALA A 212 20.04 16.42 10.10
CA ALA A 212 19.71 17.37 9.03
C ALA A 212 19.65 18.82 9.53
N GLN A 213 19.04 19.08 10.69
CA GLN A 213 19.05 20.39 11.35
C GLN A 213 20.49 20.88 11.62
N ALA A 214 21.36 20.01 12.14
CA ALA A 214 22.75 20.36 12.41
C ALA A 214 23.52 20.71 11.12
N LEU A 215 23.37 19.92 10.06
CA LEU A 215 23.98 20.20 8.74
C LEU A 215 23.45 21.48 8.09
N LEU A 216 22.17 21.81 8.31
CA LEU A 216 21.54 23.02 7.78
C LEU A 216 21.72 24.26 8.66
N SER A 217 22.36 24.16 9.83
CA SER A 217 22.48 25.24 10.82
C SER A 217 23.01 26.58 10.27
N HIS A 218 23.92 26.56 9.29
CA HIS A 218 24.44 27.76 8.64
C HIS A 218 23.47 28.37 7.58
N GLN A 219 22.48 27.61 7.12
CA GLN A 219 21.51 28.00 6.08
C GLN A 219 20.08 28.18 6.61
N ALA A 220 19.77 27.58 7.76
CA ALA A 220 18.51 27.68 8.51
C ALA A 220 18.82 27.81 10.02
N PRO A 221 19.24 28.99 10.52
CA PRO A 221 19.64 29.17 11.92
C PRO A 221 18.50 28.91 12.92
N SER A 222 17.24 29.01 12.48
CA SER A 222 16.04 28.66 13.25
C SER A 222 15.94 27.16 13.56
N GLY A 223 16.55 26.31 12.74
CA GLY A 223 16.35 24.86 12.76
C GLY A 223 14.90 24.43 12.54
N ASP A 224 14.04 25.26 11.90
CA ASP A 224 12.62 24.96 11.75
C ASP A 224 12.40 23.62 11.03
N VAL A 225 11.61 22.75 11.67
CA VAL A 225 11.27 21.43 11.14
C VAL A 225 10.50 21.56 9.83
N ALA A 226 9.68 22.60 9.63
CA ALA A 226 8.99 22.82 8.36
C ALA A 226 9.98 23.11 7.22
N GLU A 227 10.92 24.04 7.41
CA GLU A 227 11.96 24.38 6.43
C GLU A 227 12.88 23.18 6.11
N VAL A 228 13.24 22.39 7.12
CA VAL A 228 14.05 21.17 6.93
C VAL A 228 13.28 20.09 6.16
N LEU A 229 11.98 19.91 6.44
CA LEU A 229 11.13 18.97 5.71
C LEU A 229 10.90 19.41 4.26
N ASP A 230 10.68 20.71 4.03
CA ASP A 230 10.47 21.29 2.70
C ASP A 230 11.69 21.03 1.78
N ARG A 231 12.89 21.41 2.23
CA ARG A 231 14.15 21.12 1.51
C ARG A 231 14.41 19.63 1.31
N ALA A 232 14.03 18.79 2.27
CA ALA A 232 14.16 17.34 2.15
C ALA A 232 13.17 16.77 1.11
N LEU A 233 11.97 17.33 0.99
CA LEU A 233 10.99 16.99 -0.03
C LEU A 233 11.47 17.44 -1.42
N ASP A 234 11.99 18.66 -1.57
CA ASP A 234 12.59 19.13 -2.84
C ASP A 234 13.72 18.20 -3.32
N ALA A 235 14.66 17.88 -2.44
CA ALA A 235 15.76 16.98 -2.77
C ALA A 235 15.27 15.56 -3.12
N LEU A 236 14.22 15.08 -2.46
CA LEU A 236 13.58 13.80 -2.77
C LEU A 236 12.83 13.84 -4.10
N ILE A 237 12.11 14.92 -4.40
CA ILE A 237 11.40 15.15 -5.66
C ILE A 237 12.41 15.14 -6.80
N ALA A 238 13.44 15.99 -6.78
CA ALA A 238 14.46 16.05 -7.81
C ALA A 238 15.16 14.68 -8.04
N LYS A 239 15.42 13.92 -6.97
CA LYS A 239 15.94 12.54 -7.06
C LYS A 239 14.94 11.60 -7.72
N LEU A 240 13.66 11.68 -7.38
CA LEU A 240 12.59 10.85 -7.94
C LEU A 240 12.34 11.18 -9.41
N GLU A 241 12.30 12.46 -9.80
CA GLU A 241 12.11 12.91 -11.18
C GLU A 241 13.24 12.40 -12.10
N LYS A 242 14.49 12.59 -11.67
CA LYS A 242 15.68 12.03 -12.33
C LYS A 242 15.63 10.50 -12.46
N THR A 243 15.06 9.81 -11.47
CA THR A 243 14.98 8.33 -11.49
C THR A 243 13.81 7.83 -12.33
N LYS A 244 12.67 8.53 -12.33
CA LYS A 244 11.40 8.10 -12.96
C LYS A 244 11.35 8.44 -14.44
N PHE A 245 11.61 9.70 -14.80
CA PHE A 245 11.51 10.20 -16.17
C PHE A 245 12.81 10.83 -16.70
N ALA A 246 13.93 10.63 -16.00
CA ALA A 246 15.27 11.07 -16.40
C ALA A 246 15.44 12.59 -16.51
N ALA A 247 14.72 13.35 -15.69
CA ALA A 247 14.83 14.81 -15.56
C ALA A 247 16.30 15.27 -15.44
N THR A 248 16.68 16.27 -16.24
CA THR A 248 17.99 16.94 -16.18
C THR A 248 18.01 18.19 -17.06
N ASP A 249 18.60 19.27 -16.55
CA ASP A 249 18.72 20.56 -17.25
C ASP A 249 19.78 20.55 -18.36
N LYS A 250 20.77 19.64 -18.25
CA LYS A 250 21.91 19.53 -19.17
C LYS A 250 22.00 18.12 -19.75
N PRO A 251 21.06 17.73 -20.63
CA PRO A 251 21.07 16.43 -21.27
C PRO A 251 22.29 16.29 -22.19
N ARG A 252 23.05 15.20 -22.04
CA ARG A 252 24.10 14.84 -23.00
C ARG A 252 23.47 14.46 -24.34
N ALA A 253 24.10 14.87 -25.44
CA ALA A 253 23.69 14.47 -26.78
C ALA A 253 23.63 12.94 -26.89
N SER A 254 22.48 12.41 -27.28
CA SER A 254 22.27 10.97 -27.45
C SER A 254 23.06 10.48 -28.67
N ARG A 255 24.20 9.84 -28.45
CA ARG A 255 24.88 9.07 -29.50
C ARG A 255 23.94 7.91 -29.84
N ARG A 256 23.40 7.86 -31.07
CA ARG A 256 22.56 6.76 -31.59
C ARG A 256 23.31 5.43 -31.46
N ARG A 257 23.20 4.78 -30.30
CA ARG A 257 23.36 3.33 -30.16
C ARG A 257 21.96 2.77 -30.34
N SER A 258 21.75 2.01 -31.40
CA SER A 258 20.59 1.14 -31.50
C SER A 258 20.60 0.22 -30.28
N SER A 259 19.66 0.42 -29.36
CA SER A 259 19.45 -0.54 -28.28
C SER A 259 18.97 -1.84 -28.92
N VAL A 260 19.65 -2.95 -28.63
CA VAL A 260 19.34 -4.30 -29.17
C VAL A 260 17.91 -4.78 -28.81
N SER A 261 17.20 -4.04 -27.94
CA SER A 261 15.80 -4.30 -27.59
C SER A 261 14.94 -3.04 -27.67
N ASN A 262 13.87 -3.09 -28.47
CA ASN A 262 12.82 -2.06 -28.57
C ASN A 262 12.09 -1.80 -27.23
N ARG A 263 12.27 -2.68 -26.24
CA ARG A 263 11.72 -2.51 -24.87
C ARG A 263 12.45 -1.43 -24.07
N HIS A 264 13.69 -1.07 -24.42
CA HIS A 264 14.42 -0.03 -23.69
C HIS A 264 14.01 1.37 -24.15
N ILE A 265 13.32 2.13 -23.30
CA ILE A 265 12.90 3.50 -23.60
C ILE A 265 14.04 4.48 -23.25
N PRO A 266 14.61 5.22 -24.23
CA PRO A 266 15.71 6.15 -23.99
C PRO A 266 15.34 7.29 -23.04
N ALA A 267 16.32 7.78 -22.28
CA ALA A 267 16.14 8.90 -21.34
C ALA A 267 15.67 10.22 -22.00
N ALA A 268 15.98 10.43 -23.29
CA ALA A 268 15.46 11.58 -24.04
C ALA A 268 13.95 11.44 -24.32
N VAL A 269 13.51 10.24 -24.70
CA VAL A 269 12.09 9.93 -24.97
C VAL A 269 11.26 10.02 -23.70
N LYS A 270 11.78 9.49 -22.57
CA LYS A 270 11.09 9.59 -21.27
C LYS A 270 10.83 11.04 -20.84
N ARG A 271 11.80 11.95 -21.00
CA ARG A 271 11.64 13.37 -20.69
C ARG A 271 10.59 14.01 -21.60
N ALA A 272 10.74 13.88 -22.91
CA ALA A 272 9.85 14.49 -23.90
C ALA A 272 8.39 14.02 -23.73
N VAL A 273 8.17 12.72 -23.47
CA VAL A 273 6.83 12.18 -23.20
C VAL A 273 6.28 12.66 -21.85
N TRP A 274 7.11 12.75 -20.81
CA TRP A 274 6.65 13.23 -19.50
C TRP A 274 6.17 14.69 -19.55
N GLU A 275 6.93 15.54 -20.25
CA GLU A 275 6.62 16.94 -20.52
C GLU A 275 5.34 17.07 -21.37
N ARG A 276 5.28 16.39 -22.54
CA ARG A 276 4.11 16.37 -23.43
C ARG A 276 2.83 15.92 -22.72
N ASP A 277 2.91 14.86 -21.92
CA ASP A 277 1.76 14.26 -21.25
C ASP A 277 1.40 14.99 -19.94
N GLY A 278 2.24 15.94 -19.49
CA GLY A 278 2.06 16.74 -18.28
C GLY A 278 2.09 15.93 -16.98
N GLY A 279 2.83 14.81 -16.96
CA GLY A 279 2.86 13.87 -15.82
C GLY A 279 1.48 13.28 -15.48
N GLN A 280 0.61 13.09 -16.48
CA GLN A 280 -0.76 12.60 -16.32
C GLN A 280 -1.10 11.53 -17.37
N CYS A 281 -1.88 10.52 -17.00
CA CYS A 281 -2.39 9.51 -17.91
C CYS A 281 -3.06 10.14 -19.16
N THR A 282 -2.72 9.64 -20.34
CA THR A 282 -3.26 10.11 -21.63
C THR A 282 -4.47 9.31 -22.10
N PHE A 283 -5.01 8.41 -21.28
CA PHE A 283 -6.22 7.67 -21.65
C PHE A 283 -7.43 8.60 -21.64
N VAL A 284 -8.25 8.52 -22.69
CA VAL A 284 -9.49 9.27 -22.85
C VAL A 284 -10.61 8.27 -23.12
N GLY A 285 -11.65 8.27 -22.29
CA GLY A 285 -12.82 7.41 -22.49
C GLY A 285 -13.71 7.90 -23.65
N PRO A 286 -14.66 7.08 -24.16
CA PRO A 286 -15.52 7.46 -25.27
C PRO A 286 -16.33 8.75 -25.05
N ALA A 287 -16.61 9.10 -23.79
CA ALA A 287 -17.29 10.35 -23.41
C ALA A 287 -16.34 11.58 -23.37
N GLY A 288 -15.09 11.47 -23.83
CA GLY A 288 -14.09 12.54 -23.79
C GLY A 288 -13.39 12.72 -22.44
N HIS A 289 -13.74 11.93 -21.40
CA HIS A 289 -13.11 12.03 -20.08
C HIS A 289 -11.65 11.56 -20.12
N ARG A 290 -10.69 12.49 -19.99
CA ARG A 290 -9.26 12.17 -19.81
C ARG A 290 -8.99 11.75 -18.37
N CYS A 291 -8.33 10.61 -18.21
CA CYS A 291 -7.95 10.07 -16.91
C CYS A 291 -7.13 11.06 -16.06
N ALA A 292 -7.62 11.39 -14.86
CA ALA A 292 -6.97 12.29 -13.90
C ALA A 292 -5.76 11.68 -13.17
N ALA A 293 -5.34 10.45 -13.49
CA ALA A 293 -4.27 9.77 -12.76
C ALA A 293 -2.88 10.40 -12.99
N ARG A 294 -2.22 10.79 -11.91
CA ARG A 294 -0.82 11.26 -11.85
C ARG A 294 0.11 10.32 -11.07
N LYS A 295 -0.44 9.25 -10.48
CA LYS A 295 0.26 8.26 -9.65
C LYS A 295 0.30 6.91 -10.36
N PHE A 296 1.33 6.11 -10.09
CA PHE A 296 1.55 4.79 -10.71
C PHE A 296 1.47 4.84 -12.25
N LEU A 297 2.11 5.86 -12.84
CA LEU A 297 2.26 6.00 -14.27
C LEU A 297 3.38 5.08 -14.80
N GLU A 298 3.11 4.52 -15.95
CA GLU A 298 3.95 3.59 -16.69
C GLU A 298 4.12 4.17 -18.11
N PHE A 299 5.34 4.11 -18.65
CA PHE A 299 5.60 4.43 -20.04
C PHE A 299 5.17 3.23 -20.88
N ASP A 300 4.08 3.40 -21.61
CA ASP A 300 3.45 2.40 -22.46
C ASP A 300 3.81 2.67 -23.93
N HIS A 301 3.86 1.61 -24.75
CA HIS A 301 4.08 1.69 -26.20
C HIS A 301 2.72 1.55 -26.88
N GLY A 302 2.25 2.60 -27.59
CA GLY A 302 0.91 2.64 -28.18
C GLY A 302 0.68 1.59 -29.27
N GLU A 303 1.66 1.41 -30.15
CA GLU A 303 1.92 0.16 -30.85
C GLU A 303 2.88 -0.66 -29.99
N GLU A 304 2.47 -1.86 -29.59
CA GLU A 304 3.21 -2.62 -28.59
C GLU A 304 4.49 -3.23 -29.16
N VAL A 305 5.52 -3.39 -28.31
CA VAL A 305 6.81 -4.01 -28.69
C VAL A 305 6.63 -5.41 -29.32
N ALA A 306 5.59 -6.16 -28.93
CA ALA A 306 5.29 -7.48 -29.50
C ALA A 306 4.79 -7.44 -30.95
N ARG A 307 4.39 -6.26 -31.46
CA ARG A 307 3.94 -6.02 -32.84
C ARG A 307 4.95 -5.25 -33.69
N GLY A 308 6.10 -4.88 -33.11
CA GLY A 308 7.18 -4.14 -33.77
C GLY A 308 7.44 -2.76 -33.18
N GLY A 309 6.51 -2.22 -32.37
CA GLY A 309 6.53 -0.85 -31.88
C GLY A 309 7.87 -0.40 -31.27
N GLU A 310 8.39 0.72 -31.77
CA GLU A 310 9.64 1.32 -31.32
C GLU A 310 9.43 2.27 -30.13
N ALA A 311 10.49 2.53 -29.36
CA ALA A 311 10.45 3.47 -28.24
C ALA A 311 10.70 4.93 -28.68
N THR A 312 9.84 5.46 -29.55
CA THR A 312 9.88 6.86 -30.03
C THR A 312 9.04 7.80 -29.15
N VAL A 313 9.12 9.12 -29.35
CA VAL A 313 8.28 10.07 -28.58
C VAL A 313 6.81 9.90 -28.98
N GLU A 314 6.57 9.65 -30.26
CA GLU A 314 5.26 9.51 -30.87
C GLU A 314 4.55 8.24 -30.40
N ASN A 315 5.29 7.12 -30.30
CA ASN A 315 4.72 5.84 -29.88
C ASN A 315 4.60 5.70 -28.36
N ILE A 316 5.50 6.31 -27.58
CA ILE A 316 5.47 6.19 -26.11
C ILE A 316 4.45 7.16 -25.50
N ARG A 317 3.64 6.66 -24.57
CA ARG A 317 2.57 7.40 -23.88
C ARG A 317 2.52 7.08 -22.39
N LEU A 318 2.14 8.04 -21.54
CA LEU A 318 1.89 7.79 -20.12
C LEU A 318 0.51 7.15 -19.92
N ARG A 319 0.49 5.91 -19.42
CA ARG A 319 -0.72 5.25 -18.92
C ARG A 319 -0.61 5.04 -17.41
N CYS A 320 -1.72 5.17 -16.68
CA CYS A 320 -1.75 4.60 -15.32
C CYS A 320 -1.78 3.08 -15.41
N ARG A 321 -1.30 2.36 -14.38
CA ARG A 321 -1.33 0.89 -14.36
C ARG A 321 -2.70 0.26 -14.69
N GLY A 322 -3.80 0.94 -14.35
CA GLY A 322 -5.15 0.51 -14.71
C GLY A 322 -5.39 0.54 -16.23
N HIS A 323 -5.13 1.69 -16.86
CA HIS A 323 -5.31 1.87 -18.30
C HIS A 323 -4.28 1.16 -19.16
N ASN A 324 -3.04 1.02 -18.70
CA ASN A 324 -2.03 0.20 -19.38
C ASN A 324 -2.51 -1.25 -19.51
N GLN A 325 -3.01 -1.81 -18.41
CA GLN A 325 -3.56 -3.17 -18.39
C GLN A 325 -4.88 -3.30 -19.16
N PHE A 326 -5.69 -2.24 -19.23
CA PHE A 326 -6.89 -2.20 -20.05
C PHE A 326 -6.56 -2.27 -21.54
N GLU A 327 -5.65 -1.41 -22.01
CA GLU A 327 -5.19 -1.39 -23.40
C GLU A 327 -4.60 -2.73 -23.81
N ALA A 328 -3.72 -3.31 -22.98
CA ALA A 328 -3.16 -4.64 -23.24
C ALA A 328 -4.23 -5.76 -23.24
N GLU A 329 -5.29 -5.66 -22.42
CA GLU A 329 -6.44 -6.58 -22.46
C GLU A 329 -7.27 -6.40 -23.74
N CYS A 330 -7.42 -5.17 -24.25
CA CYS A 330 -8.06 -4.89 -25.54
C CYS A 330 -7.24 -5.40 -26.74
N THR A 331 -5.91 -5.21 -26.73
CA THR A 331 -5.02 -5.62 -27.82
C THR A 331 -4.82 -7.13 -27.91
N PHE A 332 -4.52 -7.78 -26.77
CA PHE A 332 -4.09 -9.19 -26.73
C PHE A 332 -5.16 -10.15 -26.21
N GLY A 333 -6.30 -9.63 -25.73
CA GLY A 333 -7.37 -10.41 -25.14
C GLY A 333 -7.21 -10.62 -23.62
N VAL A 334 -8.34 -10.59 -22.92
CA VAL A 334 -8.41 -10.68 -21.45
C VAL A 334 -7.74 -11.93 -20.90
N ASP A 335 -8.00 -13.09 -21.51
CA ASP A 335 -7.52 -14.38 -20.98
C ASP A 335 -6.05 -14.65 -21.28
N PHE A 336 -5.53 -14.19 -22.42
CA PHE A 336 -4.09 -14.18 -22.70
C PHE A 336 -3.34 -13.35 -21.64
N MET A 337 -3.81 -12.12 -21.39
CA MET A 337 -3.22 -11.25 -20.37
C MET A 337 -3.41 -11.82 -18.96
N ARG A 338 -4.54 -12.48 -18.66
CA ARG A 338 -4.76 -13.19 -17.39
C ARG A 338 -3.73 -14.31 -17.20
N HIS A 339 -3.53 -15.15 -18.21
CA HIS A 339 -2.55 -16.24 -18.19
C HIS A 339 -1.12 -15.72 -17.98
N LYS A 340 -0.68 -14.73 -18.78
CA LYS A 340 0.65 -14.11 -18.66
C LYS A 340 0.90 -13.50 -17.27
N ARG A 341 -0.14 -12.98 -16.62
CA ARG A 341 -0.06 -12.50 -15.22
C ARG A 341 0.09 -13.62 -14.21
N HIS A 342 -0.61 -14.74 -14.37
CA HIS A 342 -0.44 -15.91 -13.50
C HIS A 342 0.94 -16.54 -13.65
N GLU A 343 1.48 -16.67 -14.87
CA GLU A 343 2.86 -17.10 -15.11
C GLU A 343 3.86 -16.17 -14.40
N ALA A 344 3.72 -14.85 -14.56
CA ALA A 344 4.59 -13.87 -13.92
C ALA A 344 4.46 -13.87 -12.38
N GLN A 345 3.28 -14.14 -11.83
CA GLN A 345 3.07 -14.31 -10.39
C GLN A 345 3.77 -15.56 -9.86
N ARG A 346 3.63 -16.70 -10.55
CA ARG A 346 4.31 -17.96 -10.20
C ARG A 346 5.83 -17.81 -10.21
N ALA A 347 6.40 -17.28 -11.30
CA ALA A 347 7.83 -17.03 -11.41
C ALA A 347 8.37 -16.10 -10.30
N ARG A 348 7.58 -15.09 -9.88
CA ARG A 348 7.93 -14.22 -8.75
C ARG A 348 7.85 -14.93 -7.41
N ALA A 349 6.84 -15.79 -7.19
CA ALA A 349 6.71 -16.59 -5.97
C ALA A 349 7.87 -17.59 -5.84
N GLU A 350 8.21 -18.27 -6.93
CA GLU A 350 9.35 -19.19 -7.03
C GLU A 350 10.69 -18.47 -6.77
N ALA A 351 10.90 -17.30 -7.40
CA ALA A 351 12.08 -16.46 -7.15
C ALA A 351 12.17 -15.98 -5.69
N ARG A 352 11.04 -15.61 -5.09
CA ARG A 352 10.96 -15.20 -3.68
C ARG A 352 11.25 -16.36 -2.73
N ALA A 353 10.68 -17.54 -2.97
CA ALA A 353 10.96 -18.74 -2.20
C ALA A 353 12.44 -19.13 -2.28
N LYS A 354 13.06 -19.02 -3.46
CA LYS A 354 14.50 -19.22 -3.67
C LYS A 354 15.35 -18.18 -2.90
N ALA A 355 14.93 -16.92 -2.86
CA ALA A 355 15.61 -15.88 -2.08
C ALA A 355 15.50 -16.14 -0.57
N LEU A 356 14.32 -16.52 -0.07
CA LEU A 356 14.11 -16.88 1.34
C LEU A 356 14.94 -18.10 1.76
N ARG A 357 15.01 -19.15 0.92
CA ARG A 357 15.90 -20.31 1.16
C ARG A 357 17.36 -19.89 1.27
N LYS A 358 17.86 -19.06 0.35
CA LYS A 358 19.23 -18.52 0.43
C LYS A 358 19.50 -17.71 1.70
N VAL A 359 18.52 -16.96 2.20
CA VAL A 359 18.64 -16.22 3.47
C VAL A 359 18.65 -17.19 4.67
N GLY A 360 17.86 -18.27 4.63
CA GLY A 360 17.91 -19.36 5.60
C GLY A 360 19.28 -20.04 5.62
N GLU A 361 19.74 -20.53 4.48
CA GLU A 361 21.06 -21.15 4.29
C GLU A 361 22.21 -20.23 4.76
N ALA A 362 22.12 -18.92 4.50
CA ALA A 362 23.11 -17.96 4.97
C ALA A 362 23.09 -17.77 6.49
N ARG A 363 21.90 -17.76 7.11
CA ARG A 363 21.74 -17.70 8.59
C ARG A 363 22.25 -18.98 9.26
N GLU A 364 21.96 -20.14 8.69
CA GLU A 364 22.44 -21.43 9.17
C GLU A 364 23.97 -21.53 9.09
N ARG A 365 24.58 -21.10 7.97
CA ARG A 365 26.04 -21.03 7.84
C ARG A 365 26.68 -20.08 8.84
N ALA A 366 26.08 -18.91 9.07
CA ALA A 366 26.56 -17.96 10.08
C ALA A 366 26.43 -18.54 11.51
N ALA A 367 25.33 -19.23 11.82
CA ALA A 367 25.14 -19.90 13.10
C ALA A 367 26.07 -21.11 13.30
N ALA A 368 26.42 -21.83 12.24
CA ALA A 368 27.39 -22.93 12.29
C ALA A 368 28.83 -22.42 12.49
N ALA A 369 29.22 -21.35 11.78
CA ALA A 369 30.51 -20.68 11.99
C ALA A 369 30.67 -20.14 13.42
N ALA A 370 29.59 -19.63 14.01
CA ALA A 370 29.57 -19.18 15.41
C ALA A 370 29.55 -20.31 16.46
N ARG A 371 29.49 -21.59 16.04
CA ARG A 371 29.50 -22.78 16.92
C ARG A 371 30.80 -23.59 16.89
N GLN A 372 31.75 -23.25 16.02
CA GLN A 372 33.07 -23.90 16.05
C GLN A 372 33.87 -23.31 17.22
N PRO A 373 34.30 -24.12 18.21
CA PRO A 373 35.21 -23.66 19.24
C PRO A 373 36.61 -23.43 18.67
N ASP A 374 37.35 -22.53 19.30
CA ASP A 374 38.73 -22.16 18.94
C ASP A 374 39.72 -23.26 19.41
N GLU A 375 39.77 -24.38 18.70
CA GLU A 375 40.75 -25.45 18.93
C GLU A 375 42.05 -25.19 18.14
N GLY A 376 42.98 -24.41 18.72
CA GLY A 376 44.29 -24.19 18.09
C GLY A 376 45.23 -23.17 18.72
N GLY A 377 45.29 -23.05 20.06
CA GLY A 377 45.95 -21.93 20.75
C GLY A 377 47.08 -22.24 21.74
N THR A 378 47.53 -23.49 21.91
CA THR A 378 48.70 -23.80 22.76
C THR A 378 49.95 -24.09 21.92
N GLY A 379 50.73 -23.03 21.69
CA GLY A 379 52.04 -23.09 21.04
C GLY A 379 53.04 -22.21 21.78
N ASP A 380 53.70 -22.79 22.78
CA ASP A 380 54.93 -22.21 23.34
C ASP A 380 56.03 -22.25 22.27
N GLY A 381 56.82 -21.18 22.17
CA GLY A 381 57.72 -20.96 21.04
C GLY A 381 58.07 -19.49 20.82
N SER A 382 58.85 -18.92 21.73
CA SER A 382 59.41 -17.57 21.56
C SER A 382 60.41 -17.49 20.40
N PRO A 383 60.27 -16.54 19.45
CA PRO A 383 61.37 -16.07 18.63
C PRO A 383 61.86 -14.72 19.18
N VAL A 384 63.06 -14.71 19.76
CA VAL A 384 63.75 -13.46 20.15
C VAL A 384 64.04 -12.66 18.87
N CYS A 385 63.46 -11.47 18.73
CA CYS A 385 63.82 -10.53 17.69
C CYS A 385 64.10 -9.16 18.30
N SER A 386 65.37 -8.75 18.25
CA SER A 386 65.93 -7.63 18.99
C SER A 386 65.41 -6.27 18.50
N ILE A 387 64.96 -5.43 19.42
CA ILE A 387 64.67 -4.01 19.17
C ILE A 387 65.99 -3.22 19.36
N PRO A 388 66.49 -2.47 18.35
CA PRO A 388 67.60 -1.56 18.56
C PRO A 388 67.13 -0.31 19.32
N VAL A 389 67.81 0.02 20.40
CA VAL A 389 67.57 1.27 21.15
C VAL A 389 68.11 2.44 20.34
N ILE A 390 67.26 3.40 20.00
CA ILE A 390 67.65 4.67 19.37
C ILE A 390 67.81 5.71 20.47
N GLU A 391 69.04 6.11 20.77
CA GLU A 391 69.33 7.22 21.67
C GLU A 391 68.93 8.56 21.04
N TRP A 392 68.19 9.37 21.79
CA TRP A 392 67.70 10.68 21.34
C TRP A 392 68.67 11.78 21.78
N SER A 393 69.63 12.11 20.92
CA SER A 393 70.52 13.27 21.11
C SER A 393 69.87 14.55 20.59
N GLY A 394 69.42 15.42 21.49
CA GLY A 394 68.93 16.76 21.13
C GLY A 394 70.09 17.76 20.96
N PRO A 395 70.04 18.67 19.95
CA PRO A 395 71.03 19.73 19.78
C PRO A 395 70.81 20.89 20.77
N ARG A 396 71.88 21.66 20.99
CA ARG A 396 71.92 22.89 21.81
C ARG A 396 71.49 24.12 21.02
#